data_AF-A0A3L7T2A5-F1
#
_entry.id   AF-A0A3L7T2A5-F1
#
_cell.length_a   1.000
_cell.length_b   1.000
_cell.length_c   1.000
_cell.angle_alpha   90.00
_cell.angle_beta   90.00
_cell.angle_gamma   90.00
#
_symmetry.space_group_name_H-M   'P 1'
#
loop_
_entity.id
_entity.type
_entity.pdbx_description
1 polymer ?
#
loop_
_entity_poly.entity_id
_entity_poly.type
_entity_poly.pdbx_seq_one_letter_code
_entity_poly.pdbx_strand_id
1 'polypeptide(L)'
;MVTIPRLILLACAAFTFAAGDPPVAPTPAPKAETVLHCKAQTNLPREKFKFFDQEWDCELCLNDTSRRTGLGAREEFPAGTAMIFVHPTSSLLSFWMKDCLVDMDMVFVDESGKISATYEAKKQPLRLKSQSLTVYEMGLTRYGSNRRAKYVIELPAGSIAKAKPALGQKVDIDWAALDKRAK
;
A
#
# COMPACT_ATOMS: atom_id res chain seq x y z
N MET A 1 -14.86 -84.07 -34.95
CA MET A 1 -13.90 -83.58 -35.97
C MET A 1 -14.39 -82.20 -36.38
N VAL A 2 -13.73 -81.06 -36.18
CA VAL A 2 -12.33 -80.72 -35.93
C VAL A 2 -12.32 -79.45 -35.04
N THR A 3 -11.37 -79.39 -34.12
CA THR A 3 -11.03 -78.24 -33.26
C THR A 3 -10.35 -77.13 -34.05
N ILE A 4 -10.73 -75.86 -33.80
CA ILE A 4 -9.88 -74.69 -34.10
C ILE A 4 -9.95 -73.74 -32.90
N PRO A 5 -8.85 -73.54 -32.13
CA PRO A 5 -8.74 -72.48 -31.14
C PRO A 5 -8.08 -71.24 -31.75
N ARG A 6 -8.13 -70.11 -31.01
CA ARG A 6 -7.36 -68.83 -31.12
C ARG A 6 -8.29 -67.62 -31.32
N LEU A 7 -8.07 -66.45 -30.72
CA LEU A 7 -7.07 -65.94 -29.79
C LEU A 7 -7.62 -64.55 -29.38
N ILE A 8 -7.83 -64.29 -28.09
CA ILE A 8 -8.23 -62.97 -27.60
C ILE A 8 -7.00 -62.08 -27.65
N LEU A 9 -7.00 -61.08 -28.54
CA LEU A 9 -5.96 -60.05 -28.60
C LEU A 9 -6.30 -58.95 -27.59
N LEU A 10 -5.64 -58.98 -26.44
CA LEU A 10 -5.68 -57.89 -25.45
C LEU A 10 -4.75 -56.77 -25.92
N ALA A 11 -5.31 -55.64 -26.36
CA ALA A 11 -4.52 -54.45 -26.67
C ALA A 11 -4.17 -53.72 -25.37
N CYS A 12 -2.92 -53.85 -24.91
CA CYS A 12 -2.34 -52.99 -23.88
C CYS A 12 -2.10 -51.59 -24.45
N ALA A 13 -2.91 -50.61 -24.07
CA ALA A 13 -2.62 -49.20 -24.31
C ALA A 13 -1.56 -48.73 -23.29
N ALA A 14 -0.33 -48.54 -23.75
CA ALA A 14 0.72 -47.90 -22.95
C ALA A 14 0.44 -46.39 -22.87
N PHE A 15 0.07 -45.90 -21.69
CA PHE A 15 0.03 -44.48 -21.38
C PHE A 15 1.48 -43.99 -21.21
N THR A 16 1.98 -43.21 -22.16
CA THR A 16 3.23 -42.46 -22.00
C THR A 16 2.98 -41.29 -21.04
N PHE A 17 3.59 -41.34 -19.87
CA PHE A 17 3.63 -40.22 -18.93
C PHE A 17 4.49 -39.10 -19.52
N ALA A 18 3.89 -37.96 -19.86
CA ALA A 18 4.64 -36.76 -20.18
C ALA A 18 5.28 -36.24 -18.87
N ALA A 19 6.60 -36.14 -18.85
CA ALA A 19 7.33 -35.54 -17.74
C ALA A 19 6.93 -34.05 -17.62
N GLY A 20 6.30 -33.68 -16.50
CA GLY A 20 6.04 -32.28 -16.16
C GLY A 20 7.34 -31.56 -15.83
N ASP A 21 7.40 -30.26 -16.14
CA ASP A 21 8.54 -29.41 -15.82
C ASP A 21 8.86 -29.44 -14.32
N PRO A 22 10.15 -29.41 -13.93
CA PRO A 22 10.53 -29.41 -12.53
C PRO A 22 10.03 -28.14 -11.82
N PRO A 23 9.70 -28.23 -10.53
CA PRO A 23 9.27 -27.07 -9.76
C PRO A 23 10.38 -26.03 -9.68
N VAL A 24 10.08 -24.80 -10.09
CA VAL A 24 10.98 -23.65 -9.91
C VAL A 24 11.19 -23.42 -8.42
N ALA A 25 12.41 -23.62 -7.95
CA ALA A 25 12.78 -23.38 -6.56
C ALA A 25 12.54 -21.91 -6.17
N PRO A 26 12.12 -21.60 -4.93
CA PRO A 26 11.95 -20.23 -4.50
C PRO A 26 13.31 -19.52 -4.46
N THR A 27 13.43 -18.43 -5.21
CA THR A 27 14.60 -17.55 -5.18
C THR A 27 14.83 -17.06 -3.75
N PRO A 28 16.04 -17.18 -3.18
CA PRO A 28 16.31 -16.69 -1.83
C PRO A 28 16.12 -15.17 -1.77
N ALA A 29 15.49 -14.70 -0.69
CA ALA A 29 15.34 -13.27 -0.44
C ALA A 29 16.72 -12.58 -0.43
N PRO A 30 16.89 -11.44 -1.12
CA PRO A 30 18.16 -10.76 -1.23
C PRO A 30 18.68 -10.27 0.13
N LYS A 31 19.99 -10.40 0.38
CA LYS A 31 20.66 -9.92 1.60
C LYS A 31 20.61 -8.38 1.69
N ALA A 32 20.48 -7.84 2.91
CA ALA A 32 20.21 -6.43 3.21
C ALA A 32 21.18 -5.38 2.58
N GLU A 33 22.42 -5.76 2.23
CA GLU A 33 23.41 -4.86 1.61
C GLU A 33 23.07 -4.44 0.16
N THR A 34 22.01 -5.01 -0.40
CA THR A 34 21.59 -4.80 -1.80
C THR A 34 20.39 -3.88 -1.95
N VAL A 35 19.86 -3.30 -0.87
CA VAL A 35 18.64 -2.48 -0.90
C VAL A 35 18.96 -0.99 -0.96
N LEU A 36 18.16 -0.22 -1.71
CA LEU A 36 18.17 1.24 -1.74
C LEU A 36 16.90 1.76 -1.08
N HIS A 37 17.07 2.78 -0.24
CA HIS A 37 16.02 3.29 0.62
C HIS A 37 16.08 4.81 0.75
N CYS A 38 14.94 5.44 1.04
CA CYS A 38 14.90 6.85 1.40
C CYS A 38 15.45 7.07 2.83
N LYS A 39 15.60 8.33 3.23
CA LYS A 39 15.85 8.70 4.63
C LYS A 39 14.53 9.08 5.27
N ALA A 40 14.32 8.62 6.50
CA ALA A 40 13.16 9.02 7.29
C ALA A 40 13.17 10.54 7.49
N GLN A 41 12.04 11.18 7.24
CA GLN A 41 11.89 12.59 7.53
C GLN A 41 11.60 12.82 9.02
N THR A 42 12.19 13.88 9.57
CA THR A 42 12.07 14.30 10.96
C THR A 42 11.59 15.74 11.06
N ASN A 43 11.14 16.17 12.24
CA ASN A 43 10.78 17.57 12.56
C ASN A 43 9.65 18.15 11.68
N LEU A 44 8.68 17.33 11.29
CA LEU A 44 7.45 17.83 10.67
C LEU A 44 6.63 18.65 11.68
N PRO A 45 5.89 19.68 11.24
CA PRO A 45 4.92 20.33 12.09
C PRO A 45 3.92 19.31 12.64
N ARG A 46 3.59 19.41 13.93
CA ARG A 46 2.63 18.55 14.60
C ARG A 46 1.46 19.35 15.14
N GLU A 47 0.29 18.74 15.13
CA GLU A 47 -0.92 19.32 15.71
C GLU A 47 -1.88 18.20 16.10
N LYS A 48 -2.66 18.43 17.16
CA LYS A 48 -3.63 17.45 17.65
C LYS A 48 -4.98 17.64 16.98
N PHE A 49 -5.57 16.55 16.52
CA PHE A 49 -6.90 16.56 15.92
C PHE A 49 -7.77 15.44 16.48
N LYS A 50 -9.09 15.65 16.46
CA LYS A 50 -10.07 14.63 16.86
C LYS A 50 -10.84 14.16 15.64
N PHE A 51 -10.80 12.86 15.39
CA PHE A 51 -11.59 12.20 14.37
C PHE A 51 -11.65 10.69 14.67
N PHE A 52 -12.70 10.02 14.18
CA PHE A 52 -12.96 8.61 14.49
C PHE A 52 -12.99 8.30 15.99
N ASP A 53 -13.65 9.19 16.76
CA ASP A 53 -13.84 9.09 18.21
C ASP A 53 -12.53 8.98 19.03
N GLN A 54 -11.43 9.47 18.46
CA GLN A 54 -10.12 9.47 19.10
C GLN A 54 -9.38 10.79 18.84
N GLU A 55 -8.53 11.20 19.79
CA GLU A 55 -7.54 12.26 19.57
C GLU A 55 -6.26 11.66 18.99
N TRP A 56 -5.72 12.33 17.97
CA TRP A 56 -4.51 11.93 17.25
C TRP A 56 -3.48 13.04 17.34
N ASP A 57 -2.24 12.68 17.61
CA ASP A 57 -1.09 13.58 17.42
C ASP A 57 -0.60 13.45 15.98
N CYS A 58 -0.88 14.45 15.15
CA CYS A 58 -0.75 14.36 13.71
C CYS A 58 0.51 15.08 13.21
N GLU A 59 1.35 14.39 12.44
CA GLU A 59 2.39 15.01 11.62
C GLU A 59 1.82 15.55 10.31
N LEU A 60 2.28 16.74 9.91
CA LEU A 60 1.71 17.46 8.79
C LEU A 60 2.68 17.51 7.60
N CYS A 61 2.31 16.85 6.51
CA CYS A 61 3.00 16.91 5.23
C CYS A 61 2.45 18.08 4.39
N LEU A 62 3.05 19.25 4.58
CA LEU A 62 2.60 20.54 4.02
C LEU A 62 3.37 20.99 2.78
N ASN A 63 4.34 20.21 2.29
CA ASN A 63 5.10 20.53 1.07
C ASN A 63 5.41 19.26 0.25
N ASP A 64 5.80 19.45 -1.01
CA ASP A 64 6.07 18.36 -1.97
C ASP A 64 7.09 17.33 -1.46
N THR A 65 8.14 17.76 -0.77
CA THR A 65 9.13 16.84 -0.23
C THR A 65 8.52 15.98 0.87
N SER A 66 7.84 16.62 1.83
CA SER A 66 7.19 15.90 2.93
C SER A 66 6.09 14.95 2.47
N ARG A 67 5.30 15.33 1.45
CA ARG A 67 4.26 14.49 0.86
C ARG A 67 4.83 13.30 0.08
N ARG A 68 5.95 13.47 -0.63
CA ARG A 68 6.59 12.37 -1.37
C ARG A 68 7.28 11.37 -0.44
N THR A 69 7.84 11.83 0.67
CA THR A 69 8.50 10.96 1.65
C THR A 69 7.49 10.24 2.55
N GLY A 70 6.48 10.93 3.06
CA GLY A 70 5.48 10.36 3.97
C GLY A 70 6.10 9.63 5.17
N LEU A 71 5.55 8.46 5.52
CA LEU A 71 6.11 7.59 6.56
C LEU A 71 7.34 6.77 6.11
N GLY A 72 7.90 7.07 4.93
CA GLY A 72 9.03 6.33 4.36
C GLY A 72 10.21 6.21 5.32
N ALA A 73 10.83 5.02 5.30
CA ALA A 73 11.95 4.61 6.13
C ALA A 73 11.73 4.58 7.65
N ARG A 74 10.51 4.78 8.13
CA ARG A 74 10.18 4.58 9.54
C ARG A 74 9.86 3.12 9.82
N GLU A 75 10.45 2.58 10.88
CA GLU A 75 10.27 1.19 11.32
C GLU A 75 9.00 1.01 12.16
N GLU A 76 8.38 2.10 12.60
CA GLU A 76 7.18 2.10 13.42
C GLU A 76 6.20 3.20 13.00
N PHE A 77 4.92 2.94 13.23
CA PHE A 77 3.85 3.93 13.23
C PHE A 77 3.18 3.92 14.61
N PRO A 78 3.60 4.78 15.55
CA PRO A 78 3.14 4.72 16.93
C PRO A 78 1.62 4.86 17.06
N ALA A 79 1.01 4.08 17.96
CA ALA A 79 -0.40 4.20 18.27
C ALA A 79 -0.75 5.61 18.77
N GLY A 80 -1.95 6.11 18.42
CA GLY A 80 -2.38 7.47 18.77
C GLY A 80 -1.73 8.58 17.94
N THR A 81 -0.92 8.24 16.94
CA THR A 81 -0.37 9.20 15.97
C THR A 81 -1.00 9.01 14.59
N ALA A 82 -0.98 10.08 13.79
CA ALA A 82 -1.42 10.04 12.40
C ALA A 82 -0.49 10.91 11.54
N MET A 83 -0.57 10.78 10.23
CA MET A 83 0.10 11.69 9.29
C MET A 83 -0.93 12.26 8.32
N ILE A 84 -0.97 13.58 8.19
CA ILE A 84 -1.93 14.28 7.33
C ILE A 84 -1.17 14.94 6.18
N PHE A 85 -1.56 14.58 4.97
CA PHE A 85 -1.07 15.14 3.72
C PHE A 85 -2.04 16.21 3.26
N VAL A 86 -1.54 17.42 3.02
CA VAL A 86 -2.35 18.54 2.55
C VAL A 86 -1.86 18.94 1.17
N HIS A 87 -2.68 18.70 0.14
CA HIS A 87 -2.38 19.10 -1.23
C HIS A 87 -2.89 20.52 -1.48
N PRO A 88 -2.12 21.35 -2.22
CA PRO A 88 -2.53 22.74 -2.50
C PRO A 88 -3.83 22.80 -3.33
N THR A 89 -4.08 21.78 -4.15
CA THR A 89 -5.25 21.70 -5.03
C THR A 89 -5.96 20.36 -4.91
N SER A 90 -7.29 20.41 -4.89
CA SER A 90 -8.14 19.22 -4.99
C SER A 90 -7.94 18.53 -6.35
N SER A 91 -7.66 17.22 -6.37
CA SER A 91 -7.35 16.46 -7.59
C SER A 91 -7.59 14.95 -7.38
N LEU A 92 -7.48 14.14 -8.43
CA LEU A 92 -7.41 12.69 -8.24
C LEU A 92 -6.02 12.34 -7.71
N LEU A 93 -5.96 11.91 -6.45
CA LEU A 93 -4.72 11.56 -5.77
C LEU A 93 -4.40 10.09 -5.96
N SER A 94 -3.11 9.77 -6.03
CA SER A 94 -2.61 8.40 -6.05
C SER A 94 -1.39 8.28 -5.14
N PHE A 95 -1.47 7.35 -4.20
CA PHE A 95 -0.42 7.05 -3.22
C PHE A 95 0.17 5.66 -3.48
N TRP A 96 1.33 5.41 -2.88
CA TRP A 96 2.06 4.14 -2.93
C TRP A 96 2.59 3.80 -1.53
N MET A 97 3.20 2.63 -1.40
CA MET A 97 3.96 2.23 -0.20
C MET A 97 5.48 2.22 -0.48
N LYS A 98 5.94 3.11 -1.36
CA LYS A 98 7.36 3.26 -1.70
C LYS A 98 8.14 3.53 -0.41
N ASP A 99 9.20 2.76 -0.19
CA ASP A 99 10.08 2.91 0.97
C ASP A 99 9.36 2.80 2.34
N CYS A 100 8.17 2.21 2.44
CA CYS A 100 7.48 2.03 3.72
C CYS A 100 7.83 0.68 4.35
N LEU A 101 8.26 0.67 5.62
CA LEU A 101 8.67 -0.55 6.34
C LEU A 101 7.56 -1.18 7.18
N VAL A 102 6.44 -0.48 7.32
CA VAL A 102 5.27 -0.87 8.11
C VAL A 102 4.02 -0.81 7.24
N ASP A 103 3.05 -1.65 7.59
CA ASP A 103 1.69 -1.56 7.08
C ASP A 103 1.01 -0.29 7.62
N MET A 104 0.07 0.27 6.88
CA MET A 104 -0.69 1.44 7.32
C MET A 104 -2.05 1.51 6.64
N ASP A 105 -2.90 2.35 7.20
CA ASP A 105 -4.24 2.61 6.71
C ASP A 105 -4.28 4.01 6.09
N MET A 106 -4.94 4.18 4.94
CA MET A 106 -5.07 5.45 4.23
C MET A 106 -6.53 5.87 4.12
N VAL A 107 -6.82 7.14 4.45
CA VAL A 107 -8.15 7.76 4.28
C VAL A 107 -8.01 8.98 3.40
N PHE A 108 -8.57 8.93 2.19
CA PHE A 108 -8.59 10.04 1.25
C PHE A 108 -9.79 10.95 1.54
N VAL A 109 -9.57 12.25 1.68
CA VAL A 109 -10.59 13.22 2.06
C VAL A 109 -10.67 14.33 1.01
N ASP A 110 -11.89 14.66 0.58
CA ASP A 110 -12.15 15.75 -0.36
C ASP A 110 -12.04 17.13 0.29
N GLU A 111 -12.09 18.18 -0.53
CA GLU A 111 -11.93 19.57 -0.08
C GLU A 111 -13.03 20.03 0.90
N SER A 112 -14.17 19.33 0.95
CA SER A 112 -15.26 19.58 1.90
C SER A 112 -15.10 18.81 3.22
N GLY A 113 -13.99 18.08 3.37
CA GLY A 113 -13.71 17.27 4.55
C GLY A 113 -14.42 15.91 4.53
N LYS A 114 -14.87 15.40 3.38
CA LYS A 114 -15.58 14.12 3.29
C LYS A 114 -14.71 13.00 2.74
N ILE A 115 -14.87 11.80 3.29
CA ILE A 115 -14.11 10.61 2.88
C ILE A 115 -14.49 10.19 1.45
N SER A 116 -13.49 10.07 0.58
CA SER A 116 -13.60 9.67 -0.81
C SER A 116 -13.19 8.21 -1.06
N ALA A 117 -12.22 7.70 -0.29
CA ALA A 117 -11.70 6.35 -0.38
C ALA A 117 -10.95 5.98 0.90
N THR A 118 -10.85 4.68 1.17
CA THR A 118 -10.11 4.12 2.31
C THR A 118 -9.37 2.86 1.89
N TYR A 119 -8.16 2.65 2.37
CA TYR A 119 -7.35 1.46 2.06
C TYR A 119 -6.58 0.97 3.27
N GLU A 120 -6.51 -0.36 3.44
CA GLU A 120 -5.53 -1.02 4.30
C GLU A 120 -4.34 -1.42 3.42
N ALA A 121 -3.23 -0.70 3.54
CA ALA A 121 -2.07 -0.84 2.68
C ALA A 121 -0.99 -1.71 3.33
N LYS A 122 -0.47 -2.67 2.56
CA LYS A 122 0.62 -3.55 2.98
C LYS A 122 1.96 -3.00 2.56
N LYS A 123 2.98 -3.14 3.41
CA LYS A 123 4.36 -2.83 3.02
C LYS A 123 4.76 -3.68 1.82
N GLN A 124 5.54 -3.09 0.93
CA GLN A 124 5.98 -3.73 -0.31
C GLN A 124 7.50 -3.91 -0.30
N PRO A 125 8.06 -4.82 -1.11
CA PRO A 125 9.50 -4.99 -1.21
C PRO A 125 10.22 -3.65 -1.47
N LEU A 126 11.37 -3.47 -0.85
CA LEU A 126 12.23 -2.31 -1.10
C LEU A 126 12.99 -2.48 -2.41
N ARG A 127 13.44 -1.35 -2.98
CA ARG A 127 14.16 -1.38 -4.26
C ARG A 127 15.53 -2.02 -4.09
N LEU A 128 15.87 -2.96 -4.96
CA LEU A 128 17.23 -3.50 -5.04
C LEU A 128 18.15 -2.56 -5.83
N LYS A 129 19.44 -2.51 -5.48
CA LYS A 129 20.48 -1.77 -6.21
C LYS A 129 20.55 -2.18 -7.68
N SER A 130 20.30 -3.44 -7.98
CA SER A 130 20.25 -4.01 -9.34
C SER A 130 18.99 -3.62 -10.11
N GLN A 131 17.95 -3.11 -9.45
CA GLN A 131 16.67 -2.78 -10.05
C GLN A 131 16.62 -1.29 -10.41
N SER A 132 16.22 -0.96 -11.65
CA SER A 132 16.00 0.44 -12.05
C SER A 132 14.84 1.06 -11.27
N LEU A 133 14.87 2.39 -11.07
CA LEU A 133 13.80 3.09 -10.36
C LEU A 133 12.45 2.92 -11.05
N THR A 134 12.42 3.01 -12.38
CA THR A 134 11.20 2.85 -13.18
C THR A 134 10.57 1.48 -12.99
N VAL A 135 11.35 0.40 -13.10
CA VAL A 135 10.85 -0.97 -12.91
C VAL A 135 10.32 -1.17 -11.49
N TYR A 136 11.02 -0.61 -10.50
CA TYR A 136 10.57 -0.64 -9.11
C TYR A 136 9.21 0.07 -8.93
N GLU A 137 9.09 1.31 -9.37
CA GLU A 137 7.88 2.11 -9.15
C GLU A 137 6.65 1.64 -9.96
N MET A 138 6.88 0.96 -11.10
CA MET A 138 5.83 0.30 -11.87
C MET A 138 5.27 -0.95 -11.16
N GLY A 139 6.08 -1.61 -10.33
CA GLY A 139 5.68 -2.78 -9.56
C GLY A 139 4.91 -2.46 -8.28
N LEU A 140 4.88 -1.19 -7.85
CA LEU A 140 4.20 -0.78 -6.62
C LEU A 140 2.69 -0.67 -6.82
N THR A 141 1.93 -1.27 -5.90
CA THR A 141 0.48 -1.04 -5.80
C THR A 141 0.18 0.45 -5.63
N ARG A 142 -0.83 0.92 -6.36
CA ARG A 142 -1.34 2.29 -6.31
C ARG A 142 -2.68 2.34 -5.60
N TYR A 143 -2.80 3.29 -4.68
CA TYR A 143 -4.01 3.56 -3.92
C TYR A 143 -4.56 4.91 -4.37
N GLY A 144 -5.75 4.92 -4.95
CA GLY A 144 -6.30 6.11 -5.61
C GLY A 144 -7.53 6.66 -4.89
N SER A 145 -7.71 7.97 -4.89
CA SER A 145 -8.99 8.55 -4.49
C SER A 145 -10.07 8.21 -5.52
N ASN A 146 -11.27 7.78 -5.09
CA ASN A 146 -12.39 7.48 -6.00
C ASN A 146 -13.05 8.74 -6.59
N ARG A 147 -12.80 9.89 -5.99
CA ARG A 147 -13.23 11.23 -6.42
C ARG A 147 -12.12 12.22 -6.10
N ARG A 148 -12.26 13.49 -6.50
CA ARG A 148 -11.25 14.50 -6.16
C ARG A 148 -11.05 14.55 -4.64
N ALA A 149 -9.81 14.35 -4.22
CA ALA A 149 -9.34 14.46 -2.85
C ALA A 149 -8.37 15.64 -2.75
N LYS A 150 -8.29 16.22 -1.56
CA LYS A 150 -7.32 17.28 -1.26
C LYS A 150 -6.42 16.89 -0.08
N TYR A 151 -6.91 16.00 0.77
CA TYR A 151 -6.18 15.53 1.93
C TYR A 151 -6.08 14.01 1.94
N VAL A 152 -5.05 13.49 2.58
CA VAL A 152 -4.92 12.07 2.91
C VAL A 152 -4.51 11.97 4.37
N ILE A 153 -5.13 11.05 5.10
CA ILE A 153 -4.75 10.71 6.48
C ILE A 153 -4.19 9.29 6.46
N GLU A 154 -2.91 9.15 6.80
CA GLU A 154 -2.28 7.87 7.09
C GLU A 154 -2.42 7.57 8.60
N LEU A 155 -2.74 6.32 8.92
CA LEU A 155 -2.96 5.83 10.28
C LEU A 155 -2.21 4.51 10.52
N PRO A 156 -1.88 4.16 11.77
CA PRO A 156 -1.38 2.84 12.10
C PRO A 156 -2.32 1.74 11.57
N ALA A 157 -1.76 0.65 11.05
CA ALA A 157 -2.53 -0.43 10.44
C ALA A 157 -3.64 -0.96 11.38
N GLY A 158 -4.83 -1.20 10.82
CA GLY A 158 -6.00 -1.68 11.56
C GLY A 158 -6.85 -0.58 12.20
N SER A 159 -6.47 0.69 12.05
CA SER A 159 -7.28 1.83 12.49
C SER A 159 -8.61 1.92 11.75
N ILE A 160 -8.65 1.65 10.44
CA ILE A 160 -9.87 1.59 9.63
C ILE A 160 -10.75 0.43 10.08
N ALA A 161 -10.19 -0.76 10.29
CA ALA A 161 -10.96 -1.92 10.76
C ALA A 161 -11.63 -1.66 12.11
N LYS A 162 -10.96 -0.92 13.00
CA LYS A 162 -11.48 -0.49 14.31
C LYS A 162 -12.56 0.60 14.17
N ALA A 163 -12.26 1.68 13.44
CA ALA A 163 -13.11 2.86 13.35
C ALA A 163 -14.29 2.71 12.38
N LYS A 164 -14.16 1.84 11.38
CA LYS A 164 -15.12 1.58 10.30
C LYS A 164 -15.66 2.86 9.64
N PRO A 165 -14.77 3.76 9.17
CA PRO A 165 -15.19 4.99 8.53
C PRO A 165 -16.01 4.73 7.27
N ALA A 166 -17.06 5.53 7.05
CA ALA A 166 -17.92 5.41 5.89
C ALA A 166 -17.54 6.40 4.79
N LEU A 167 -17.71 6.01 3.52
CA LEU A 167 -17.60 6.95 2.40
C LEU A 167 -18.59 8.11 2.59
N GLY A 168 -18.11 9.34 2.37
CA GLY A 168 -18.89 10.56 2.56
C GLY A 168 -19.01 11.03 4.01
N GLN A 169 -18.54 10.23 4.99
CA GLN A 169 -18.42 10.70 6.37
C GLN A 169 -17.54 11.94 6.43
N LYS A 170 -17.96 12.93 7.23
CA LYS A 170 -17.18 14.15 7.46
C LYS A 170 -16.09 13.87 8.49
N VAL A 171 -14.86 14.26 8.15
CA VAL A 171 -13.75 14.42 9.10
C VAL A 171 -13.71 15.90 9.46
N ASP A 172 -14.20 16.23 10.65
CA ASP A 172 -14.45 17.61 11.06
C ASP A 172 -13.26 18.21 11.82
N ILE A 173 -12.29 18.71 11.06
CA ILE A 173 -11.13 19.46 11.58
C ILE A 173 -10.98 20.77 10.79
N ASP A 174 -10.15 21.70 11.29
CA ASP A 174 -9.91 22.98 10.61
C ASP A 174 -9.01 22.82 9.37
N TRP A 175 -9.58 22.25 8.31
CA TRP A 175 -8.92 22.07 7.02
C TRP A 175 -8.47 23.40 6.42
N ALA A 176 -9.21 24.49 6.66
CA ALA A 176 -8.89 25.81 6.13
C ALA A 176 -7.62 26.39 6.79
N ALA A 177 -7.38 26.13 8.08
CA ALA A 177 -6.11 26.49 8.73
C ALA A 177 -4.93 25.69 8.15
N LEU A 178 -5.13 24.40 7.86
CA LEU A 178 -4.10 23.57 7.22
C LEU A 178 -3.79 24.03 5.78
N ASP A 179 -4.81 24.36 5.00
CA ASP A 179 -4.68 24.86 3.63
C ASP A 179 -3.79 26.09 3.54
N LYS A 180 -3.92 27.05 4.47
CA LYS A 180 -3.11 28.28 4.51
C LYS A 180 -1.61 28.01 4.70
N ARG A 181 -1.24 26.83 5.19
CA ARG A 181 0.14 26.45 5.50
C ARG A 181 0.75 25.53 4.43
N ALA A 182 -0.10 24.91 3.60
CA ALA A 182 0.32 23.99 2.56
C ALA A 182 0.93 24.75 1.37
N LYS A 183 2.03 24.21 0.86
CA LYS A 183 2.76 24.69 -0.31
C LYS A 183 2.90 23.56 -1.34
#